data_AF-A0A7Y5XP32-F1
#
_entry.id   AF-A0A7Y5XP32-F1
#
_cell.length_a   1.000
_cell.length_b   1.000
_cell.length_c   1.000
_cell.angle_alpha   90.00
_cell.angle_beta   90.00
_cell.angle_gamma   90.00
#
_symmetry.space_group_name_H-M   'P 1'
#
loop_
_entity.id
_entity.type
_entity.pdbx_description
1 polymer ?
#
loop_
_entity_poly.entity_id
_entity_poly.type
_entity_poly.pdbx_seq_one_letter_code
_entity_poly.pdbx_strand_id
1 'polypeptide(L)'
;MRVTLRGYGTVLAGIVLLIGGLYFGYPELAVVGAAATGAFIAALSIGLRRWSLRVDRVVEPERVTRGEACRGIVRMEHKARWRGMDLHATDRCSYPVGVVPVPVPVLRLEPGVQSTVHYALPSDQRGVIEIGPLTIERRDLFDLVRVSKQYGGTRKVWVHPKVQLLRAIPAGTARSLDGVIDKVEHGNITFHALREYVRGDDLRQVHWRTSAKVGQLMVREHVDTSLPRMVVLLDDRQIAYPDPQDFEVAVEAAASVIIAALRGNLAVDLHLASGAYLSSGGASEGAQAFLDLLTEVRLHEETTGLFEVTRRMRQRRVGDTLIALTGPEGEKNLDAVAGLRDAFPSIVATVLGRSEPGTASEQGMLVIGASTVDDFARSWDGVRTW
;
A
#
# COMPACT_ATOMS: atom_id res chain seq x y z
N MET A 1 30.47 1.90 20.52
CA MET A 1 31.84 2.10 19.99
C MET A 1 32.43 0.72 19.73
N ARG A 2 33.04 0.50 18.57
CA ARG A 2 33.68 -0.76 18.19
C ARG A 2 35.05 -0.44 17.60
N VAL A 3 36.07 -1.19 18.00
CA VAL A 3 37.40 -1.16 17.37
C VAL A 3 37.33 -2.06 16.14
N THR A 4 37.83 -1.58 15.01
CA THR A 4 37.83 -2.36 13.76
C THR A 4 38.98 -3.38 13.77
N LEU A 5 38.94 -4.34 12.85
CA LEU A 5 40.06 -5.28 12.67
C LEU A 5 41.37 -4.53 12.36
N ARG A 6 41.30 -3.43 11.60
CA ARG A 6 42.43 -2.53 11.35
C ARG A 6 42.92 -1.88 12.65
N GLY A 7 42.01 -1.42 13.51
CA GLY A 7 42.34 -0.90 14.84
C GLY A 7 43.16 -1.88 15.69
N TYR A 8 42.70 -3.13 15.79
CA TYR A 8 43.42 -4.18 16.51
C TYR A 8 44.78 -4.50 15.88
N GLY A 9 44.86 -4.58 14.54
CA GLY A 9 46.11 -4.82 13.83
C GLY A 9 47.13 -3.71 14.02
N THR A 10 46.71 -2.45 13.90
CA THR A 10 47.57 -1.27 14.06
C THR A 10 48.13 -1.14 15.46
N VAL A 11 47.32 -1.37 16.50
CA VAL A 11 47.82 -1.29 17.88
C VAL A 11 48.76 -2.45 18.21
N LEU A 12 48.47 -3.67 17.76
CA LEU A 12 49.32 -4.83 18.00
C LEU A 12 50.67 -4.69 17.28
N ALA A 13 50.66 -4.36 15.99
CA ALA A 13 51.87 -4.10 15.23
C ALA A 13 52.65 -2.91 15.80
N GLY A 14 51.95 -1.85 16.20
CA GLY A 14 52.55 -0.67 16.83
C GLY A 14 53.31 -1.02 18.11
N ILE A 15 52.71 -1.82 19.00
CA ILE A 15 53.33 -2.26 20.25
C ILE A 15 54.54 -3.17 19.97
N VAL A 16 54.41 -4.13 19.05
CA VAL A 16 55.51 -5.05 18.70
C VAL A 16 56.71 -4.29 18.11
N LEU A 17 56.47 -3.36 17.18
CA LEU A 17 57.52 -2.53 16.59
C LEU A 17 58.17 -1.61 17.61
N LEU A 18 57.39 -1.04 18.52
CA LEU A 18 57.89 -0.17 19.58
C LEU A 18 58.80 -0.93 20.56
N ILE A 19 58.35 -2.08 21.07
CA ILE A 19 59.12 -2.91 21.99
C ILE A 19 60.36 -3.47 21.30
N GLY A 20 60.21 -4.02 20.08
CA GLY A 20 61.32 -4.56 19.30
C GLY A 20 62.37 -3.50 18.96
N GLY A 21 61.95 -2.33 18.49
CA GLY A 21 62.86 -1.22 18.17
C GLY A 21 63.67 -0.76 19.37
N LEU A 22 63.04 -0.65 20.55
CA LEU A 22 63.72 -0.30 21.80
C LEU A 22 64.67 -1.41 22.28
N TYR A 23 64.26 -2.68 22.15
CA TYR A 23 65.07 -3.83 22.60
C TYR A 23 66.32 -4.04 21.75
N PHE A 24 66.19 -3.93 20.42
CA PHE A 24 67.29 -4.13 19.47
C PHE A 24 68.09 -2.84 19.17
N GLY A 25 67.67 -1.70 19.70
CA GLY A 25 68.34 -0.41 19.50
C GLY A 25 68.14 0.21 18.12
N TYR A 26 67.07 -0.15 17.40
CA TYR A 26 66.71 0.45 16.11
C TYR A 26 65.71 1.60 16.31
N PRO A 27 66.16 2.87 16.31
CA PRO A 27 65.28 4.00 16.61
C PRO A 27 64.16 4.17 15.57
N GLU A 28 64.42 3.83 14.30
CA GLU A 28 63.44 3.94 13.22
C GLU A 28 62.19 3.06 13.48
N LEU A 29 62.40 1.81 13.91
CA LEU A 29 61.30 0.89 14.26
C LEU A 29 60.51 1.40 15.47
N ALA A 30 61.21 1.97 16.45
CA ALA A 30 60.56 2.55 17.63
C ALA A 30 59.68 3.77 17.25
N VAL A 31 60.15 4.65 16.35
CA VAL A 31 59.36 5.79 15.87
C VAL A 31 58.09 5.34 15.14
N VAL A 32 58.19 4.36 14.25
CA VAL A 32 57.03 3.82 13.53
C VAL A 32 56.02 3.17 14.50
N GLY A 33 56.51 2.39 15.47
CA GLY A 33 55.66 1.77 16.49
C GLY A 33 54.96 2.80 17.39
N ALA A 34 55.67 3.85 17.81
CA ALA A 34 55.12 4.97 18.57
C ALA A 34 54.05 5.74 17.78
N ALA A 35 54.31 6.01 16.49
CA ALA A 35 53.36 6.70 15.62
C ALA A 35 52.07 5.88 15.42
N ALA A 36 52.17 4.58 15.17
CA ALA A 36 51.02 3.69 15.01
C ALA A 36 50.18 3.59 16.31
N THR A 37 50.85 3.43 17.45
CA THR A 37 50.19 3.39 18.76
C THR A 37 49.54 4.74 19.10
N GLY A 38 50.22 5.85 18.80
CA GLY A 38 49.70 7.20 18.96
C GLY A 38 48.47 7.47 18.08
N ALA A 39 48.47 7.01 16.83
CA ALA A 39 47.31 7.11 15.93
C ALA A 39 46.10 6.35 16.49
N PHE A 40 46.30 5.16 17.05
CA PHE A 40 45.23 4.40 17.72
C PHE A 40 44.69 5.13 18.95
N ILE A 41 45.55 5.67 19.82
CA ILE A 41 45.14 6.45 21.00
C ILE A 41 44.35 7.69 20.57
N ALA A 42 44.80 8.39 19.52
CA ALA A 42 44.07 9.52 18.96
C ALA A 42 42.68 9.11 18.45
N ALA A 43 42.57 8.02 17.68
CA ALA A 43 41.29 7.48 17.22
C ALA A 43 40.36 7.08 18.38
N LEU A 44 40.91 6.45 19.43
CA LEU A 44 40.18 6.08 20.64
C LEU A 44 39.66 7.32 21.40
N SER A 45 40.48 8.36 21.53
CA SER A 45 40.12 9.62 22.19
C SER A 45 38.96 10.33 21.47
N ILE A 46 39.00 10.34 20.13
CA ILE A 46 37.91 10.84 19.29
C ILE A 46 36.65 10.00 19.54
N GLY A 47 36.79 8.67 19.51
CA GLY A 47 35.75 7.68 19.77
C GLY A 47 35.00 7.89 21.09
N LEU A 48 35.74 8.15 22.18
CA LEU A 48 35.19 8.32 23.53
C LEU A 48 34.52 9.69 23.75
N ARG A 49 34.81 10.67 22.91
CA ARG A 49 34.26 12.01 23.06
C ARG A 49 32.75 12.04 22.83
N ARG A 50 32.01 12.63 23.77
CA ARG A 50 30.56 12.83 23.67
C ARG A 50 30.23 13.78 22.51
N TRP A 51 29.24 13.39 21.72
CA TRP A 51 28.72 14.14 20.59
C TRP A 51 27.22 14.36 20.79
N SER A 52 26.77 15.59 20.57
CA SER A 52 25.36 15.97 20.62
C SER A 52 24.94 16.48 19.25
N LEU A 53 24.19 15.64 18.54
CA LEU A 53 23.46 15.99 17.34
C LEU A 53 21.98 16.07 17.70
N ARG A 54 21.32 17.12 17.25
CA ARG A 54 19.86 17.11 17.13
C ARG A 54 19.53 16.70 15.70
N VAL A 55 18.65 15.72 15.57
CA VAL A 55 18.25 15.15 14.28
C VAL A 55 16.74 15.09 14.27
N ASP A 56 16.15 15.81 13.31
CA ASP A 56 14.72 15.80 13.06
C ASP A 56 14.49 15.25 11.66
N ARG A 57 13.62 14.25 11.52
CA ARG A 57 13.27 13.63 10.24
C ARG A 57 11.81 13.87 9.91
N VAL A 58 11.58 14.30 8.68
CA VAL A 58 10.26 14.39 8.05
C VAL A 58 10.31 13.53 6.78
N VAL A 59 9.19 12.94 6.40
CA VAL A 59 9.05 12.20 5.16
C VAL A 59 7.93 12.82 4.34
N GLU A 60 8.20 13.10 3.07
CA GLU A 60 7.25 13.76 2.19
C GLU A 60 7.22 13.05 0.82
N PRO A 61 6.03 12.59 0.36
CA PRO A 61 4.77 12.44 1.12
C PRO A 61 4.77 11.20 2.03
N GLU A 62 3.88 11.16 3.04
CA GLU A 62 3.69 9.97 3.91
C GLU A 62 2.88 8.85 3.22
N ARG A 63 2.16 9.19 2.14
CA ARG A 63 1.49 8.24 1.27
C ARG A 63 1.90 8.52 -0.17
N VAL A 64 2.35 7.50 -0.87
CA VAL A 64 2.93 7.61 -2.21
C VAL A 64 2.43 6.43 -3.04
N THR A 65 2.23 6.62 -4.33
CA THR A 65 1.92 5.49 -5.21
C THR A 65 3.21 4.74 -5.53
N ARG A 66 3.13 3.42 -5.72
CA ARG A 66 4.26 2.61 -6.18
C ARG A 66 4.93 3.25 -7.42
N GLY A 67 6.25 3.42 -7.33
CA GLY A 67 7.08 4.02 -8.38
C GLY A 67 7.14 5.56 -8.39
N GLU A 68 6.32 6.25 -7.58
CA GLU A 68 6.40 7.71 -7.44
C GLU A 68 7.51 8.12 -6.46
N ALA A 69 8.04 9.33 -6.64
CA ALA A 69 9.13 9.82 -5.83
C ALA A 69 8.69 10.08 -4.37
N CYS A 70 9.37 9.40 -3.42
CA CYS A 70 9.26 9.67 -2.00
C CYS A 70 10.63 10.09 -1.46
N ARG A 71 10.66 11.11 -0.60
CA ARG A 71 11.92 11.61 -0.04
C ARG A 71 11.86 11.74 1.47
N GLY A 72 12.96 11.35 2.11
CA GLY A 72 13.22 11.69 3.49
C GLY A 72 13.95 13.03 3.55
N ILE A 73 13.56 13.86 4.51
CA ILE A 73 14.18 15.14 4.81
C ILE A 73 14.75 15.05 6.22
N VAL A 74 16.08 15.01 6.32
CA VAL A 74 16.77 15.03 7.63
C VAL A 74 17.32 16.42 7.89
N ARG A 75 16.94 17.00 9.00
CA ARG A 75 17.50 18.23 9.55
C ARG A 75 18.47 17.85 10.66
N MET A 76 19.73 18.23 10.52
CA MET A 76 20.78 17.93 11.47
C MET A 76 21.39 19.23 12.01
N GLU A 77 21.51 19.34 13.33
CA GLU A 77 22.14 20.46 14.02
C GLU A 77 23.30 19.93 14.86
N HIS A 78 24.53 20.34 14.53
CA HIS A 78 25.72 19.96 15.28
C HIS A 78 26.00 20.98 16.38
N LYS A 79 25.85 20.55 17.64
CA LYS A 79 26.05 21.42 18.81
C LYS A 79 27.48 21.48 19.30
N ALA A 80 28.40 20.67 18.77
CA ALA A 80 29.78 20.65 19.24
C ALA A 80 30.69 21.56 18.41
N ARG A 81 31.69 22.16 19.07
CA ARG A 81 32.62 23.16 18.50
C ARG A 81 33.66 22.62 17.51
N TRP A 82 33.73 21.30 17.30
CA TRP A 82 34.81 20.70 16.49
C TRP A 82 34.40 20.48 15.04
N ARG A 83 35.27 20.88 14.11
CA ARG A 83 35.11 20.76 12.66
C ARG A 83 35.69 19.43 12.17
N GLY A 84 35.17 18.93 11.03
CA GLY A 84 35.93 18.03 10.16
C GLY A 84 35.94 16.55 10.55
N MET A 85 34.77 15.94 10.74
CA MET A 85 34.67 14.48 10.85
C MET A 85 33.84 13.91 9.73
N ASP A 86 34.26 12.75 9.23
CA ASP A 86 33.50 11.99 8.25
C ASP A 86 32.34 11.29 8.96
N LEU A 87 31.12 11.69 8.59
CA LEU A 87 29.88 11.20 9.16
C LEU A 87 29.16 10.39 8.09
N HIS A 88 28.82 9.16 8.43
CA HIS A 88 28.09 8.27 7.56
C HIS A 88 26.72 8.07 8.19
N ALA A 89 25.67 8.60 7.56
CA ALA A 89 24.32 8.36 8.00
C ALA A 89 23.67 7.29 7.12
N THR A 90 23.00 6.35 7.77
CA THR A 90 22.23 5.30 7.10
C THR A 90 20.88 5.23 7.77
N ASP A 91 19.82 5.37 6.98
CA ASP A 91 18.48 5.09 7.43
C ASP A 91 18.12 3.63 7.19
N ARG A 92 17.21 3.10 7.99
CA ARG A 92 16.73 1.72 7.89
C ARG A 92 15.31 1.75 7.35
N CYS A 93 15.08 1.20 6.16
CA CYS A 93 13.74 1.03 5.60
C CYS A 93 13.32 -0.42 5.77
N SER A 94 12.36 -0.68 6.66
CA SER A 94 11.84 -2.02 6.91
C SER A 94 10.56 -2.22 6.10
N TYR A 95 10.61 -3.20 5.19
CA TYR A 95 9.51 -3.71 4.39
C TYR A 95 9.00 -5.01 5.02
N PRO A 96 7.79 -5.46 4.67
CA PRO A 96 7.30 -6.78 5.07
C PRO A 96 8.22 -7.93 4.61
N VAL A 97 8.91 -7.76 3.48
CA VAL A 97 9.81 -8.77 2.89
C VAL A 97 11.27 -8.66 3.32
N GLY A 98 11.65 -7.60 4.06
CA GLY A 98 13.04 -7.42 4.48
C GLY A 98 13.41 -6.00 4.89
N VAL A 99 14.70 -5.80 5.19
CA VAL A 99 15.22 -4.50 5.65
C VAL A 99 16.28 -4.00 4.69
N VAL A 100 16.08 -2.81 4.14
CA VAL A 100 16.99 -2.16 3.20
C VAL A 100 17.67 -0.96 3.88
N PRO A 101 19.02 -0.94 3.98
CA PRO A 101 19.75 0.23 4.45
C PRO A 101 19.81 1.29 3.33
N VAL A 102 19.39 2.51 3.64
CA VAL A 102 19.40 3.64 2.70
C VAL A 102 20.46 4.65 3.14
N PRO A 103 21.53 4.90 2.36
CA PRO A 103 22.54 5.89 2.72
C PRO A 103 21.94 7.30 2.67
N VAL A 104 22.18 8.08 3.72
CA VAL A 104 21.80 9.48 3.81
C VAL A 104 23.08 10.31 3.63
N PRO A 105 23.18 11.13 2.58
CA PRO A 105 24.40 11.89 2.31
C PRO A 105 24.61 12.94 3.40
N VAL A 106 25.61 12.76 4.25
CA VAL A 106 25.91 13.76 5.29
C VAL A 106 26.81 14.82 4.71
N LEU A 107 26.28 16.05 4.61
CA LEU A 107 27.09 17.23 4.34
C LEU A 107 27.91 17.58 5.59
N ARG A 108 29.12 18.10 5.37
CA ARG A 108 30.03 18.52 6.45
C ARG A 108 29.31 19.53 7.37
N LEU A 109 28.97 19.10 8.58
CA LEU A 109 28.18 19.89 9.52
C LEU A 109 29.04 20.98 10.17
N GLU A 110 28.64 22.24 10.02
CA GLU A 110 29.25 23.36 10.73
C GLU A 110 28.64 23.50 12.14
N PRO A 111 29.44 23.80 13.17
CA PRO A 111 28.93 24.03 14.52
C PRO A 111 27.86 25.13 14.54
N GLY A 112 26.69 24.84 15.10
CA GLY A 112 25.58 25.78 15.25
C GLY A 112 24.77 26.08 13.99
N VAL A 113 25.12 25.47 12.84
CA VAL A 113 24.37 25.58 11.60
C VAL A 113 23.48 24.35 11.44
N GLN A 114 22.21 24.57 11.11
CA GLN A 114 21.29 23.51 10.76
C GLN A 114 21.47 23.15 9.29
N SER A 115 21.86 21.91 9.01
CA SER A 115 21.95 21.38 7.65
C SER A 115 20.72 20.53 7.33
N THR A 116 20.17 20.72 6.13
CA THR A 116 19.04 19.93 5.62
C THR A 116 19.52 19.04 4.49
N VAL A 117 19.19 17.76 4.56
CA VAL A 117 19.55 16.74 3.58
C VAL A 117 18.28 16.08 3.05
N HIS A 118 18.20 15.94 1.73
CA HIS A 118 17.17 15.17 1.06
C HIS A 118 17.77 13.86 0.54
N TYR A 119 17.05 12.75 0.71
CA TYR A 119 17.44 11.45 0.18
C TYR A 119 16.21 10.72 -0.34
N ALA A 120 16.40 9.91 -1.39
CA ALA A 120 15.34 9.13 -1.99
C ALA A 120 15.01 7.93 -1.10
N LEU A 121 13.71 7.68 -0.91
CA LEU A 121 13.20 6.49 -0.25
C LEU A 121 12.68 5.51 -1.31
N PRO A 122 12.95 4.21 -1.19
CA PRO A 122 12.50 3.25 -2.20
C PRO A 122 10.99 3.04 -2.10
N SER A 123 10.27 3.30 -3.19
CA SER A 123 8.81 3.17 -3.34
C SER A 123 8.45 2.16 -4.44
N ASP A 124 9.37 1.25 -4.78
CA ASP A 124 9.26 0.27 -5.85
C ASP A 124 8.26 -0.87 -5.55
N GLN A 125 8.00 -1.10 -4.26
CA GLN A 125 7.13 -2.18 -3.79
C GLN A 125 6.01 -1.63 -2.91
N ARG A 126 4.80 -2.16 -3.14
CA ARG A 126 3.60 -1.83 -2.35
C ARG A 126 3.75 -2.33 -0.90
N GLY A 127 3.39 -1.48 0.05
CA GLY A 127 3.39 -1.84 1.45
C GLY A 127 3.59 -0.64 2.38
N VAL A 128 3.49 -0.92 3.67
CA VAL A 128 3.84 0.05 4.70
C VAL A 128 5.33 -0.09 5.00
N ILE A 129 6.09 0.96 4.70
CA ILE A 129 7.53 1.03 4.95
C ILE A 129 7.76 1.72 6.30
N GLU A 130 8.47 1.06 7.20
CA GLU A 130 8.93 1.69 8.44
C GLU A 130 10.34 2.24 8.27
N ILE A 131 10.46 3.56 8.28
CA ILE A 131 11.72 4.29 8.12
C ILE A 131 12.26 4.64 9.50
N GLY A 132 13.48 4.23 9.78
CA GLY A 132 14.19 4.52 11.00
C GLY A 132 14.51 3.29 11.86
N PRO A 133 15.23 3.52 12.97
CA PRO A 133 15.84 4.80 13.36
C PRO A 133 17.04 5.18 12.48
N LEU A 134 17.34 6.48 12.37
CA LEU A 134 18.51 6.94 11.62
C LEU A 134 19.78 6.57 12.37
N THR A 135 20.67 5.83 11.74
CA THR A 135 21.96 5.45 12.32
C THR A 135 23.03 6.38 11.78
N ILE A 136 23.68 7.13 12.67
CA ILE A 136 24.84 7.93 12.30
C ILE A 136 26.08 7.23 12.85
N GLU A 137 26.98 6.88 11.94
CA GLU A 137 28.29 6.32 12.22
C GLU A 137 29.38 7.36 12.00
N ARG A 138 30.30 7.38 12.94
CA ARG A 138 31.48 8.23 12.93
C ARG A 138 32.71 7.35 12.77
N ARG A 139 33.53 7.67 11.78
CA ARG A 139 34.77 6.94 11.46
C ARG A 139 35.95 7.89 11.62
N ASP A 140 37.06 7.40 12.16
CA ASP A 140 38.34 8.13 12.11
C ASP A 140 38.99 7.98 10.72
N LEU A 141 39.99 8.82 10.43
CA LEU A 141 40.67 8.85 9.12
C LEU A 141 41.35 7.54 8.73
N PHE A 142 41.72 6.70 9.71
CA PHE A 142 42.37 5.42 9.49
C PHE A 142 41.41 4.23 9.66
N ASP A 143 40.11 4.50 9.91
CA ASP A 143 39.07 3.50 10.15
C ASP A 143 39.46 2.48 11.25
N LEU A 144 40.12 2.93 12.31
CA LEU A 144 40.55 2.13 13.47
C LEU A 144 39.44 1.97 14.50
N VAL A 145 38.58 2.98 14.64
CA VAL A 145 37.51 3.06 15.64
C VAL A 145 36.24 3.59 15.00
N ARG A 146 35.14 2.86 15.18
CA ARG A 146 33.80 3.24 14.72
C ARG A 146 32.87 3.50 15.88
N VAL A 147 32.15 4.62 15.83
CA VAL A 147 31.13 4.97 16.82
C VAL A 147 29.81 5.19 16.11
N SER A 148 28.86 4.29 16.35
CA SER A 148 27.51 4.38 15.84
C SER A 148 26.54 4.78 16.95
N LYS A 149 25.57 5.63 16.61
CA LYS A 149 24.45 6.00 17.47
C LYS A 149 23.19 6.17 16.63
N GLN A 150 22.07 5.73 17.18
CA GLN A 150 20.75 5.90 16.58
C GLN A 150 20.12 7.23 17.03
N TYR A 151 19.42 7.87 16.10
CA TYR A 151 18.74 9.14 16.29
C TYR A 151 17.31 9.08 15.75
N GLY A 152 16.40 9.76 16.45
CA GLY A 152 14.99 9.83 16.08
C GLY A 152 14.21 8.53 16.35
N GLY A 153 12.90 8.58 16.08
CA GLY A 153 12.02 7.41 16.13
C GLY A 153 11.89 6.72 14.77
N THR A 154 10.79 6.00 14.58
CA THR A 154 10.37 5.49 13.26
C THR A 154 9.29 6.39 12.65
N ARG A 155 9.13 6.31 11.32
CA ARG A 155 8.03 6.92 10.56
C ARG A 155 7.50 5.89 9.58
N LYS A 156 6.18 5.86 9.38
CA LYS A 156 5.53 4.96 8.43
C LYS A 156 5.26 5.70 7.13
N VAL A 157 5.55 5.05 6.01
CA VAL A 157 5.17 5.51 4.67
C VAL A 157 4.32 4.45 4.03
N TRP A 158 3.17 4.85 3.50
CA TRP A 158 2.30 3.95 2.76
C TRP A 158 2.63 4.04 1.29
N VAL A 159 3.08 2.92 0.71
CA VAL A 159 3.25 2.79 -0.74
C VAL A 159 2.01 2.11 -1.30
N HIS A 160 1.09 2.93 -1.81
CA HIS A 160 -0.18 2.50 -2.40
C HIS A 160 0.05 1.74 -3.72
N PRO A 161 -0.84 0.78 -4.06
CA PRO A 161 -0.82 0.16 -5.38
C PRO A 161 -0.98 1.20 -6.48
N LYS A 162 -0.39 0.94 -7.65
CA LYS A 162 -0.63 1.76 -8.85
C LYS A 162 -2.10 1.66 -9.25
N VAL A 163 -2.72 2.82 -9.51
CA VAL A 163 -4.11 2.93 -9.93
C VAL A 163 -4.15 3.34 -11.40
N GLN A 164 -4.82 2.54 -12.23
CA GLN A 164 -5.14 2.91 -13.59
C GLN A 164 -6.54 3.51 -13.70
N LEU A 165 -6.64 4.54 -14.53
CA LEU A 165 -7.91 5.22 -14.77
C LEU A 165 -8.75 4.40 -15.74
N LEU A 166 -9.73 3.66 -15.20
CA LEU A 166 -10.74 2.98 -15.99
C LEU A 166 -11.81 3.98 -16.44
N ARG A 167 -12.21 3.90 -17.71
CA ARG A 167 -13.22 4.81 -18.29
C ARG A 167 -14.62 4.26 -18.12
N ALA A 168 -14.76 2.95 -18.22
CA ALA A 168 -16.04 2.30 -18.11
C ALA A 168 -16.26 1.76 -16.69
N ILE A 169 -17.51 1.80 -16.23
CA ILE A 169 -17.91 1.21 -14.95
C ILE A 169 -19.14 0.35 -15.25
N PRO A 170 -19.13 -0.95 -14.94
CA PRO A 170 -20.33 -1.76 -14.90
C PRO A 170 -21.19 -1.27 -13.74
N ALA A 171 -21.90 -0.18 -13.96
CA ALA A 171 -23.03 0.17 -13.13
C ALA A 171 -24.10 -0.87 -13.49
N GLY A 172 -24.24 -1.88 -12.63
CA GLY A 172 -25.24 -2.94 -12.80
C GLY A 172 -26.59 -2.35 -13.18
N THR A 173 -27.25 -3.00 -14.12
CA THR A 173 -28.63 -2.72 -14.50
C THR A 173 -29.51 -2.83 -13.26
N ALA A 174 -29.92 -1.70 -12.68
CA ALA A 174 -30.91 -1.72 -11.62
C ALA A 174 -32.18 -2.35 -12.21
N ARG A 175 -32.69 -3.42 -11.59
CA ARG A 175 -33.95 -4.03 -12.01
C ARG A 175 -35.08 -3.02 -11.82
N SER A 176 -35.50 -2.37 -12.91
CA SER A 176 -36.87 -1.89 -13.01
C SER A 176 -37.75 -3.13 -13.24
N LEU A 177 -38.71 -3.36 -12.36
CA LEU A 177 -39.56 -4.57 -12.37
C LEU A 177 -40.51 -4.65 -13.58
N ASP A 178 -40.50 -3.65 -14.47
CA ASP A 178 -41.30 -3.63 -15.71
C ASP A 178 -40.64 -4.35 -16.91
N GLY A 179 -39.45 -4.96 -16.73
CA GLY A 179 -38.77 -5.69 -17.80
C GLY A 179 -38.17 -4.81 -18.90
N VAL A 180 -38.18 -3.49 -18.71
CA VAL A 180 -37.44 -2.54 -19.54
C VAL A 180 -36.13 -2.21 -18.84
N ILE A 181 -35.03 -2.56 -19.52
CA ILE A 181 -33.67 -2.23 -19.13
C ILE A 181 -33.51 -0.71 -19.26
N ASP A 182 -33.54 0.02 -18.16
CA ASP A 182 -33.22 1.45 -18.16
C ASP A 182 -31.93 1.72 -17.38
N LYS A 183 -31.05 2.52 -17.98
CA LYS A 183 -29.88 3.09 -17.29
C LYS A 183 -30.42 4.09 -16.28
N VAL A 184 -30.38 3.74 -14.99
CA VAL A 184 -30.85 4.64 -13.94
C VAL A 184 -29.96 5.87 -13.88
N GLU A 185 -30.52 7.04 -14.19
CA GLU A 185 -29.90 8.33 -13.90
C GLU A 185 -29.81 8.57 -12.39
N HIS A 186 -28.69 9.13 -11.97
CA HIS A 186 -28.28 9.23 -10.57
C HIS A 186 -29.17 10.20 -9.77
N GLY A 187 -29.53 9.79 -8.55
CA GLY A 187 -29.72 10.73 -7.45
C GLY A 187 -31.05 11.48 -7.38
N ASN A 188 -32.14 10.92 -7.90
CA ASN A 188 -33.46 11.46 -7.63
C ASN A 188 -34.34 10.37 -7.01
N ILE A 189 -35.06 10.70 -5.93
CA ILE A 189 -36.19 9.88 -5.46
C ILE A 189 -37.28 10.10 -6.50
N THR A 190 -37.14 9.45 -7.65
CA THR A 190 -38.07 9.60 -8.77
C THR A 190 -39.33 8.81 -8.43
N PHE A 191 -40.39 9.55 -8.14
CA PHE A 191 -41.75 9.03 -8.01
C PHE A 191 -42.06 8.08 -9.17
N HIS A 192 -42.25 6.79 -8.85
CA HIS A 192 -42.26 5.75 -9.88
C HIS A 192 -43.67 5.20 -10.18
N ALA A 193 -44.58 5.12 -9.21
CA ALA A 193 -45.94 4.65 -9.44
C ALA A 193 -46.96 5.10 -8.37
N LEU A 194 -48.24 5.08 -8.75
CA LEU A 194 -49.38 5.12 -7.81
C LEU A 194 -49.93 3.71 -7.68
N ARG A 195 -50.00 3.19 -6.45
CA ARG A 195 -50.67 1.92 -6.15
C ARG A 195 -51.94 2.15 -5.33
N GLU A 196 -52.84 1.17 -5.36
CA GLU A 196 -54.01 1.18 -4.48
C GLU A 196 -53.58 1.15 -3.01
N TYR A 197 -54.27 1.93 -2.19
CA TYR A 197 -54.09 1.98 -0.75
C TYR A 197 -54.42 0.63 -0.12
N VAL A 198 -53.50 0.13 0.71
CA VAL A 198 -53.73 -1.04 1.56
C VAL A 198 -53.82 -0.56 3.00
N ARG A 199 -54.72 -1.18 3.80
CA ARG A 199 -54.83 -0.86 5.23
C ARG A 199 -53.48 -1.05 5.91
N GLY A 200 -52.95 0.04 6.47
CA GLY A 200 -51.62 0.10 7.07
C GLY A 200 -50.72 1.15 6.44
N ASP A 201 -51.05 1.63 5.24
CA ASP A 201 -50.30 2.71 4.58
C ASP A 201 -50.54 4.06 5.25
N ASP A 202 -49.49 4.90 5.28
CA ASP A 202 -49.56 6.27 5.80
C ASP A 202 -50.43 7.16 4.89
N LEU A 203 -51.50 7.72 5.47
CA LEU A 203 -52.43 8.61 4.79
C LEU A 203 -51.76 9.89 4.25
N ARG A 204 -50.59 10.27 4.77
CA ARG A 204 -49.79 11.41 4.26
C ARG A 204 -49.20 11.14 2.88
N GLN A 205 -49.04 9.87 2.52
CA GLN A 205 -48.51 9.47 1.21
C GLN A 205 -49.61 9.33 0.15
N VAL A 206 -50.89 9.59 0.50
CA VAL A 206 -52.01 9.55 -0.44
C VAL A 206 -51.92 10.68 -1.46
N HIS A 207 -52.02 10.33 -2.73
CA HIS A 207 -52.12 11.29 -3.82
C HIS A 207 -53.57 11.70 -4.05
N TRP A 208 -54.04 12.69 -3.29
CA TRP A 208 -55.44 13.13 -3.27
C TRP A 208 -56.00 13.46 -4.65
N ARG A 209 -55.20 14.10 -5.52
CA ARG A 209 -55.65 14.49 -6.86
C ARG A 209 -55.97 13.29 -7.76
N THR A 210 -55.21 12.19 -7.67
CA THR A 210 -55.49 10.99 -8.47
C THR A 210 -56.56 10.14 -7.81
N SER A 211 -56.54 10.06 -6.48
CA SER A 211 -57.56 9.35 -5.71
C SER A 211 -58.96 9.89 -6.00
N ALA A 212 -59.10 11.21 -6.10
CA ALA A 212 -60.36 11.86 -6.44
C ALA A 212 -60.84 11.58 -7.89
N LYS A 213 -59.92 11.31 -8.83
CA LYS A 213 -60.27 11.01 -10.23
C LYS A 213 -60.66 9.54 -10.44
N VAL A 214 -60.01 8.63 -9.73
CA VAL A 214 -60.18 7.18 -9.89
C VAL A 214 -61.24 6.61 -8.94
N GLY A 215 -61.60 7.34 -7.88
CA GLY A 215 -62.61 6.93 -6.90
C GLY A 215 -62.10 5.91 -5.87
N GLN A 216 -60.79 5.65 -5.86
CA GLN A 216 -60.10 4.76 -4.92
C GLN A 216 -58.88 5.48 -4.36
N LEU A 217 -58.49 5.20 -3.12
CA LEU A 217 -57.31 5.82 -2.49
C LEU A 217 -56.04 5.29 -3.17
N MET A 218 -55.24 6.20 -3.72
CA MET A 218 -53.97 5.90 -4.37
C MET A 218 -52.82 6.45 -3.53
N VAL A 219 -51.84 5.61 -3.21
CA VAL A 219 -50.65 5.95 -2.40
C VAL A 219 -49.45 6.11 -3.31
N ARG A 220 -48.61 7.13 -3.03
CA ARG A 220 -47.29 7.28 -3.65
C ARG A 220 -46.39 6.13 -3.18
N GLU A 221 -46.02 5.24 -4.08
CA GLU A 221 -45.03 4.22 -3.79
C GLU A 221 -43.64 4.83 -3.91
N HIS A 222 -42.92 4.88 -2.78
CA HIS A 222 -41.54 5.31 -2.73
C HIS A 222 -40.66 4.06 -2.83
N VAL A 223 -39.99 3.87 -3.97
CA VAL A 223 -38.91 2.89 -4.08
C VAL A 223 -37.66 3.54 -3.51
N ASP A 224 -37.02 2.88 -2.55
CA ASP A 224 -35.70 3.26 -2.08
C ASP A 224 -34.73 3.09 -3.25
N THR A 225 -34.37 4.19 -3.91
CA THR A 225 -33.38 4.19 -5.00
C THR A 225 -32.00 4.10 -4.38
N SER A 226 -31.68 2.97 -3.76
CA SER A 226 -30.32 2.70 -3.31
C SER A 226 -29.40 2.79 -4.52
N LEU A 227 -28.35 3.61 -4.43
CA LEU A 227 -27.32 3.68 -5.47
C LEU A 227 -26.80 2.27 -5.77
N PRO A 228 -26.55 1.93 -7.05
CA PRO A 228 -26.05 0.61 -7.39
C PRO A 228 -24.77 0.32 -6.61
N ARG A 229 -24.75 -0.83 -5.94
CA ARG A 229 -23.65 -1.25 -5.06
C ARG A 229 -22.75 -2.23 -5.78
N MET A 230 -21.48 -1.86 -5.89
CA MET A 230 -20.42 -2.67 -6.46
C MET A 230 -19.69 -3.43 -5.35
N VAL A 231 -19.54 -4.73 -5.52
CA VAL A 231 -18.78 -5.60 -4.63
C VAL A 231 -17.52 -6.03 -5.36
N VAL A 232 -16.36 -5.68 -4.81
CA VAL A 232 -15.05 -6.10 -5.29
C VAL A 232 -14.56 -7.22 -4.39
N LEU A 233 -14.39 -8.42 -4.95
CA LEU A 233 -13.84 -9.58 -4.26
C LEU A 233 -12.41 -9.81 -4.76
N LEU A 234 -11.41 -9.58 -3.90
CA LEU A 234 -10.01 -9.88 -4.20
C LEU A 234 -9.64 -11.23 -3.58
N ASP A 235 -9.20 -12.17 -4.41
CA ASP A 235 -8.58 -13.40 -3.94
C ASP A 235 -7.19 -13.06 -3.40
N ASP A 236 -6.96 -13.28 -2.11
CA ASP A 236 -5.67 -13.09 -1.45
C ASP A 236 -5.10 -14.42 -0.94
N ARG A 237 -5.56 -15.54 -1.49
CA ARG A 237 -5.03 -16.87 -1.18
C ARG A 237 -3.79 -17.14 -2.02
N GLN A 238 -2.71 -17.59 -1.37
CA GLN A 238 -1.44 -17.91 -2.02
C GLN A 238 -1.60 -18.97 -3.11
N ILE A 239 -2.53 -19.92 -2.95
CA ILE A 239 -2.79 -20.98 -3.94
C ILE A 239 -3.24 -20.42 -5.30
N ALA A 240 -3.90 -19.26 -5.33
CA ALA A 240 -4.39 -18.66 -6.57
C ALA A 240 -3.25 -18.03 -7.42
N TYR A 241 -2.11 -17.73 -6.80
CA TYR A 241 -1.00 -16.97 -7.39
C TYR A 241 0.32 -17.75 -7.29
N PRO A 242 0.65 -18.59 -8.29
CA PRO A 242 1.97 -19.23 -8.36
C PRO A 242 3.13 -18.23 -8.41
N ASP A 243 2.94 -17.12 -9.12
CA ASP A 243 3.83 -15.96 -9.10
C ASP A 243 3.24 -14.85 -8.22
N PRO A 244 3.91 -14.44 -7.12
CA PRO A 244 3.48 -13.32 -6.31
C PRO A 244 3.35 -11.98 -7.05
N GLN A 245 3.98 -11.81 -8.22
CA GLN A 245 3.81 -10.58 -9.02
C GLN A 245 2.40 -10.47 -9.61
N ASP A 246 1.76 -11.60 -9.95
CA ASP A 246 0.37 -11.60 -10.45
C ASP A 246 -0.61 -11.12 -9.37
N PHE A 247 -0.29 -11.39 -8.10
CA PHE A 247 -1.06 -10.88 -6.97
C PHE A 247 -0.96 -9.35 -6.86
N GLU A 248 0.23 -8.78 -7.07
CA GLU A 248 0.39 -7.32 -7.08
C GLU A 248 -0.43 -6.68 -8.23
N VAL A 249 -0.49 -7.32 -9.40
CA VAL A 249 -1.35 -6.87 -10.51
C VAL A 249 -2.84 -6.94 -10.12
N ALA A 250 -3.27 -7.99 -9.41
CA ALA A 250 -4.65 -8.09 -8.93
C ALA A 250 -5.00 -7.00 -7.89
N VAL A 251 -4.06 -6.64 -7.01
CA VAL A 251 -4.23 -5.53 -6.07
C VAL A 251 -4.32 -4.19 -6.81
N GLU A 252 -3.47 -3.96 -7.82
CA GLU A 252 -3.52 -2.76 -8.68
C GLU A 252 -4.84 -2.68 -9.48
N ALA A 253 -5.33 -3.81 -10.01
CA ALA A 253 -6.62 -3.90 -10.69
C ALA A 253 -7.80 -3.62 -9.74
N ALA A 254 -7.78 -4.19 -8.53
CA ALA A 254 -8.79 -3.92 -7.50
C ALA A 254 -8.82 -2.44 -7.11
N ALA A 255 -7.65 -1.83 -6.88
CA ALA A 255 -7.53 -0.40 -6.62
C ALA A 255 -8.12 0.44 -7.75
N SER A 256 -7.80 0.08 -9.01
CA SER A 256 -8.30 0.75 -10.22
C SER A 256 -9.82 0.73 -10.32
N VAL A 257 -10.43 -0.44 -10.09
CA VAL A 257 -11.89 -0.63 -10.09
C VAL A 257 -12.55 0.18 -8.98
N ILE A 258 -12.04 0.11 -7.75
CA ILE A 258 -12.60 0.83 -6.60
C ILE A 258 -12.55 2.34 -6.84
N ILE A 259 -11.40 2.86 -7.29
CA ILE A 259 -11.25 4.29 -7.57
C ILE A 259 -12.17 4.74 -8.71
N ALA A 260 -12.33 3.92 -9.75
CA ALA A 260 -13.28 4.21 -10.83
C ALA A 260 -14.72 4.27 -10.29
N ALA A 261 -15.15 3.30 -9.50
CA ALA A 261 -16.48 3.25 -8.91
C ALA A 261 -16.76 4.42 -7.95
N LEU A 262 -15.79 4.78 -7.10
CA LEU A 262 -15.90 5.94 -6.21
C LEU A 262 -15.97 7.26 -6.98
N ARG A 263 -15.21 7.41 -8.09
CA ARG A 263 -15.33 8.58 -8.99
C ARG A 263 -16.69 8.63 -9.69
N GLY A 264 -17.27 7.46 -9.97
CA GLY A 264 -18.64 7.31 -10.48
C GLY A 264 -19.73 7.45 -9.42
N ASN A 265 -19.38 7.79 -8.16
CA ASN A 265 -20.31 7.94 -7.04
C ASN A 265 -21.14 6.66 -6.75
N LEU A 266 -20.55 5.49 -6.99
CA LEU A 266 -21.13 4.20 -6.63
C LEU A 266 -20.72 3.79 -5.21
N ALA A 267 -21.61 3.10 -4.51
CA ALA A 267 -21.25 2.44 -3.26
C ALA A 267 -20.37 1.22 -3.59
N VAL A 268 -19.23 1.11 -2.91
CA VAL A 268 -18.27 0.02 -3.09
C VAL A 268 -18.06 -0.74 -1.79
N ASP A 269 -18.05 -2.07 -1.87
CA ASP A 269 -17.63 -2.98 -0.82
C ASP A 269 -16.43 -3.80 -1.31
N LEU A 270 -15.33 -3.76 -0.58
CA LEU A 270 -14.16 -4.61 -0.82
C LEU A 270 -14.22 -5.80 0.13
N HIS A 271 -14.12 -7.00 -0.41
CA HIS A 271 -14.00 -8.25 0.33
C HIS A 271 -12.71 -8.95 -0.09
N LEU A 272 -11.98 -9.45 0.90
CA LEU A 272 -10.84 -10.35 0.67
C LEU A 272 -11.31 -11.80 0.82
N ALA A 273 -10.71 -12.73 0.08
CA ALA A 273 -11.00 -14.14 0.26
C ALA A 273 -10.66 -14.62 1.69
N SER A 274 -9.64 -14.05 2.35
CA SER A 274 -9.31 -14.26 3.76
C SER A 274 -10.40 -13.80 4.74
N GLY A 275 -11.40 -13.05 4.28
CA GLY A 275 -12.59 -12.67 5.05
C GLY A 275 -12.58 -11.25 5.61
N ALA A 276 -11.48 -10.50 5.48
CA ALA A 276 -11.51 -9.06 5.76
C ALA A 276 -12.44 -8.35 4.76
N TYR A 277 -13.11 -7.30 5.21
CA TYR A 277 -14.00 -6.51 4.36
C TYR A 277 -14.01 -5.04 4.76
N LEU A 278 -14.28 -4.16 3.81
CA LEU A 278 -14.44 -2.72 3.98
C LEU A 278 -15.61 -2.24 3.12
N SER A 279 -16.47 -1.38 3.67
CA SER A 279 -17.65 -0.86 2.97
C SER A 279 -17.64 0.65 3.01
N SER A 280 -17.83 1.29 1.84
CA SER A 280 -17.92 2.75 1.70
C SER A 280 -19.12 3.42 2.42
N GLY A 281 -19.93 2.66 3.16
CA GLY A 281 -21.23 3.06 3.73
C GLY A 281 -21.24 4.10 4.86
N GLY A 282 -20.18 4.89 5.04
CA GLY A 282 -20.14 6.01 5.97
C GLY A 282 -19.49 7.21 5.31
N ALA A 283 -20.09 8.41 5.47
CA ALA A 283 -19.74 9.69 4.84
C ALA A 283 -18.30 10.22 5.12
N SER A 284 -17.37 9.37 5.58
CA SER A 284 -15.98 9.67 5.91
C SER A 284 -14.96 8.67 5.35
N GLU A 285 -15.36 7.54 4.77
CA GLU A 285 -14.42 6.58 4.18
C GLU A 285 -14.16 6.92 2.71
N GLY A 286 -13.15 7.77 2.48
CA GLY A 286 -12.70 8.13 1.14
C GLY A 286 -11.87 7.02 0.48
N ALA A 287 -11.58 7.20 -0.81
CA ALA A 287 -10.67 6.37 -1.60
C ALA A 287 -9.39 5.92 -0.87
N GLN A 288 -8.87 6.77 0.02
CA GLN A 288 -7.69 6.51 0.83
C GLN A 288 -7.83 5.29 1.76
N ALA A 289 -9.00 5.03 2.35
CA ALA A 289 -9.18 3.88 3.25
C ALA A 289 -9.04 2.55 2.49
N PHE A 290 -9.59 2.48 1.27
CA PHE A 290 -9.41 1.32 0.39
C PHE A 290 -7.97 1.14 -0.05
N LEU A 291 -7.28 2.23 -0.41
CA LEU A 291 -5.86 2.16 -0.79
C LEU A 291 -4.97 1.78 0.39
N ASP A 292 -5.24 2.30 1.59
CA ASP A 292 -4.55 1.90 2.82
C ASP A 292 -4.78 0.39 3.06
N LEU A 293 -6.03 -0.11 3.05
CA LEU A 293 -6.30 -1.54 3.18
C LEU A 293 -5.56 -2.38 2.13
N LEU A 294 -5.67 -2.02 0.84
CA LEU A 294 -4.98 -2.69 -0.26
C LEU A 294 -3.46 -2.63 -0.15
N THR A 295 -2.89 -1.66 0.56
CA THR A 295 -1.45 -1.56 0.84
C THR A 295 -1.00 -2.57 1.89
N GLU A 296 -1.89 -2.95 2.81
CA GLU A 296 -1.59 -3.94 3.85
C GLU A 296 -1.89 -5.37 3.43
N VAL A 297 -2.76 -5.61 2.43
CA VAL A 297 -3.09 -6.98 1.98
C VAL A 297 -1.84 -7.77 1.59
N ARG A 298 -1.80 -9.02 2.04
CA ARG A 298 -0.78 -10.04 1.75
C ARG A 298 -1.45 -11.34 1.30
N LEU A 299 -0.66 -12.19 0.66
CA LEU A 299 -1.07 -13.56 0.36
C LEU A 299 -1.17 -14.38 1.66
N HIS A 300 -2.23 -15.17 1.78
CA HIS A 300 -2.49 -16.06 2.91
C HIS A 300 -2.45 -17.52 2.46
N GLU A 301 -1.87 -18.40 3.29
CA GLU A 301 -1.81 -19.84 3.01
C GLU A 301 -3.18 -20.54 3.12
N GLU A 302 -4.14 -19.93 3.81
CA GLU A 302 -5.46 -20.53 4.04
C GLU A 302 -6.28 -20.67 2.75
N THR A 303 -6.77 -21.90 2.50
CA THR A 303 -7.45 -22.27 1.25
C THR A 303 -8.97 -22.11 1.29
N THR A 304 -9.58 -22.11 2.48
CA THR A 304 -11.05 -22.16 2.68
C THR A 304 -11.76 -20.82 2.55
N GLY A 305 -11.03 -19.71 2.62
CA GLY A 305 -11.62 -18.37 2.72
C GLY A 305 -12.63 -18.03 1.62
N LEU A 306 -12.33 -18.37 0.35
CA LEU A 306 -13.20 -18.03 -0.79
C LEU A 306 -14.61 -18.66 -0.68
N PHE A 307 -14.71 -19.94 -0.30
CA PHE A 307 -16.01 -20.62 -0.18
C PHE A 307 -16.86 -20.06 0.96
N GLU A 308 -16.23 -19.63 2.05
CA GLU A 308 -16.94 -18.99 3.15
C GLU A 308 -17.45 -17.60 2.78
N VAL A 309 -16.61 -16.79 2.14
CA VAL A 309 -16.96 -15.43 1.72
C VAL A 309 -18.10 -15.47 0.68
N THR A 310 -17.98 -16.31 -0.34
CA THR A 310 -19.04 -16.51 -1.35
C THR A 310 -20.34 -17.00 -0.70
N ARG A 311 -20.30 -17.96 0.23
CA ARG A 311 -21.48 -18.40 0.98
C ARG A 311 -22.14 -17.25 1.76
N ARG A 312 -21.36 -16.41 2.43
CA ARG A 312 -21.87 -15.23 3.15
C ARG A 312 -22.51 -14.21 2.20
N MET A 313 -21.88 -13.95 1.05
CA MET A 313 -22.41 -13.05 0.03
C MET A 313 -23.76 -13.51 -0.52
N ARG A 314 -23.89 -14.83 -0.78
CA ARG A 314 -25.14 -15.43 -1.27
C ARG A 314 -26.31 -15.24 -0.30
N GLN A 315 -26.04 -15.29 1.01
CA GLN A 315 -27.07 -15.15 2.04
C GLN A 315 -27.53 -13.72 2.26
N ARG A 316 -26.67 -12.73 2.01
CA ARG A 316 -26.91 -11.32 2.38
C ARG A 316 -27.33 -10.42 1.20
N ARG A 317 -27.24 -10.89 -0.06
CA ARG A 317 -27.46 -10.09 -1.29
C ARG A 317 -26.76 -8.73 -1.21
N VAL A 318 -25.43 -8.79 -1.24
CA VAL A 318 -24.56 -7.68 -0.82
C VAL A 318 -24.46 -6.55 -1.86
N GLY A 319 -24.88 -6.74 -3.11
CA GLY A 319 -24.90 -5.67 -4.11
C GLY A 319 -25.42 -6.09 -5.48
N ASP A 320 -25.24 -5.21 -6.47
CA ASP A 320 -25.78 -5.34 -7.83
C ASP A 320 -24.75 -5.86 -8.84
N THR A 321 -23.47 -5.58 -8.61
CA THR A 321 -22.38 -6.01 -9.49
C THR A 321 -21.25 -6.59 -8.65
N LEU A 322 -20.84 -7.81 -8.99
CA LEU A 322 -19.68 -8.47 -8.38
C LEU A 322 -18.50 -8.44 -9.35
N ILE A 323 -17.36 -7.94 -8.88
CA ILE A 323 -16.09 -7.99 -9.59
C ILE A 323 -15.15 -8.88 -8.78
N ALA A 324 -14.93 -10.10 -9.25
CA ALA A 324 -13.99 -11.02 -8.64
C ALA A 324 -12.63 -10.91 -9.33
N LEU A 325 -11.55 -10.67 -8.58
CA LEU A 325 -10.18 -10.65 -9.07
C LEU A 325 -9.42 -11.82 -8.46
N THR A 326 -8.83 -12.66 -9.30
CA THR A 326 -8.08 -13.84 -8.87
C THR A 326 -6.86 -14.08 -9.77
N GLY A 327 -5.98 -14.98 -9.35
CA GLY A 327 -4.80 -15.40 -10.12
C GLY A 327 -5.08 -16.61 -11.01
N PRO A 328 -4.08 -17.11 -11.76
CA PRO A 328 -4.26 -18.15 -12.78
C PRO A 328 -4.79 -19.47 -12.21
N GLU A 329 -4.35 -19.84 -10.99
CA GLU A 329 -4.80 -21.06 -10.32
C GLU A 329 -6.17 -20.89 -9.65
N GLY A 330 -6.55 -19.66 -9.34
CA GLY A 330 -7.89 -19.35 -8.83
C GLY A 330 -8.98 -19.44 -9.90
N GLU A 331 -8.61 -19.46 -11.19
CA GLU A 331 -9.53 -19.70 -12.30
C GLU A 331 -10.32 -21.01 -12.11
N LYS A 332 -9.68 -22.04 -11.54
CA LYS A 332 -10.30 -23.35 -11.22
C LYS A 332 -11.41 -23.26 -10.17
N ASN A 333 -11.52 -22.14 -9.45
CA ASN A 333 -12.55 -21.89 -8.45
C ASN A 333 -13.62 -20.88 -8.91
N LEU A 334 -13.63 -20.48 -10.19
CA LEU A 334 -14.64 -19.55 -10.70
C LEU A 334 -16.07 -20.10 -10.64
N ASP A 335 -16.26 -21.42 -10.58
CA ASP A 335 -17.59 -22.03 -10.35
C ASP A 335 -18.24 -21.55 -9.04
N ALA A 336 -17.43 -21.30 -8.00
CA ALA A 336 -17.93 -20.77 -6.73
C ALA A 336 -18.44 -19.33 -6.87
N VAL A 337 -17.77 -18.53 -7.70
CA VAL A 337 -18.16 -17.15 -8.04
C VAL A 337 -19.38 -17.16 -8.96
N ALA A 338 -19.41 -18.07 -9.94
CA ALA A 338 -20.55 -18.29 -10.83
C ALA A 338 -21.81 -18.70 -10.05
N GLY A 339 -21.67 -19.42 -8.94
CA GLY A 339 -22.77 -19.75 -8.03
C GLY A 339 -23.46 -18.54 -7.39
N LEU A 340 -22.89 -17.33 -7.52
CA LEU A 340 -23.45 -16.08 -6.98
C LEU A 340 -24.39 -15.34 -7.94
N ARG A 341 -24.68 -15.90 -9.13
CA ARG A 341 -25.62 -15.30 -10.11
C ARG A 341 -27.01 -15.02 -9.55
N ASP A 342 -27.47 -15.81 -8.59
CA ASP A 342 -28.77 -15.59 -7.93
C ASP A 342 -28.76 -14.34 -7.04
N ALA A 343 -27.57 -13.95 -6.56
CA ALA A 343 -27.37 -12.83 -5.65
C ALA A 343 -26.92 -11.55 -6.38
N PHE A 344 -26.19 -11.68 -7.50
CA PHE A 344 -25.67 -10.56 -8.28
C PHE A 344 -26.16 -10.62 -9.75
N PRO A 345 -26.91 -9.61 -10.21
CA PRO A 345 -27.34 -9.49 -11.61
C PRO A 345 -26.19 -9.45 -12.63
N SER A 346 -25.07 -8.82 -12.27
CA SER A 346 -23.87 -8.73 -13.11
C SER A 346 -22.66 -9.26 -12.36
N ILE A 347 -21.89 -10.14 -13.01
CA ILE A 347 -20.67 -10.72 -12.46
C ILE A 347 -19.55 -10.63 -13.50
N VAL A 348 -18.45 -10.02 -13.08
CA VAL A 348 -17.20 -9.91 -13.84
C VAL A 348 -16.13 -10.65 -13.07
N ALA A 349 -15.51 -11.64 -13.71
CA ALA A 349 -14.34 -12.34 -13.17
C ALA A 349 -13.10 -11.86 -13.91
N THR A 350 -12.03 -11.54 -13.18
CA THR A 350 -10.75 -11.14 -13.75
C THR A 350 -9.69 -12.12 -13.29
N VAL A 351 -8.96 -12.69 -14.25
CA VAL A 351 -7.84 -13.61 -14.02
C VAL A 351 -6.54 -12.89 -14.40
N LEU A 352 -5.74 -12.57 -13.39
CA LEU A 352 -4.49 -11.82 -13.54
C LEU A 352 -3.31 -12.80 -13.56
N GLY A 353 -2.37 -12.60 -14.48
CA GLY A 353 -1.29 -13.56 -14.76
C GLY A 353 -1.54 -14.46 -15.97
N ARG A 354 -2.60 -14.19 -16.75
CA ARG A 354 -2.87 -14.90 -18.01
C ARG A 354 -1.96 -14.38 -19.12
N SER A 355 -1.26 -15.30 -19.80
CA SER A 355 -0.35 -14.96 -20.91
C SER A 355 -1.06 -14.32 -22.12
N GLU A 356 -2.33 -14.65 -22.35
CA GLU A 356 -3.14 -14.08 -23.43
C GLU A 356 -4.21 -13.14 -22.84
N PRO A 357 -4.07 -11.81 -23.02
CA PRO A 357 -5.09 -10.88 -22.57
C PRO A 357 -6.33 -10.97 -23.46
N GLY A 358 -7.51 -10.86 -22.87
CA GLY A 358 -8.77 -10.95 -23.62
C GLY A 358 -10.01 -10.97 -22.75
N THR A 359 -11.16 -10.96 -23.42
CA THR A 359 -12.48 -11.02 -22.79
C THR A 359 -13.22 -12.24 -23.32
N ALA A 360 -13.73 -13.08 -22.42
CA ALA A 360 -14.56 -14.25 -22.74
C ALA A 360 -15.88 -14.18 -21.95
N SER A 361 -16.93 -14.84 -22.46
CA SER A 361 -18.17 -15.03 -21.71
C SER A 361 -18.26 -16.49 -21.29
N GLU A 362 -18.11 -16.77 -20.00
CA GLU A 362 -18.13 -18.13 -19.47
C GLU A 362 -19.20 -18.30 -18.40
N GLN A 363 -20.02 -19.34 -18.58
CA GLN A 363 -21.17 -19.66 -17.73
C GLN A 363 -22.21 -18.53 -17.62
N GLY A 364 -22.04 -17.39 -18.32
CA GLY A 364 -22.81 -16.14 -18.22
C GLY A 364 -22.15 -15.06 -17.33
N MET A 365 -20.85 -15.18 -17.07
CA MET A 365 -19.98 -14.16 -16.47
C MET A 365 -19.12 -13.57 -17.58
N LEU A 366 -18.76 -12.30 -17.45
CA LEU A 366 -17.68 -11.74 -18.25
C LEU A 366 -16.34 -12.08 -17.58
N VAL A 367 -15.48 -12.80 -18.29
CA VAL A 367 -14.13 -13.17 -17.84
C VAL A 367 -13.10 -12.29 -18.55
N ILE A 368 -12.26 -11.59 -17.79
CA ILE A 368 -11.19 -10.73 -18.31
C ILE A 368 -9.84 -11.35 -17.93
N GLY A 369 -9.04 -11.70 -18.93
CA GLY A 369 -7.65 -12.13 -18.74
C GLY A 369 -6.69 -10.96 -18.96
N ALA A 370 -5.68 -10.83 -18.09
CA ALA A 370 -4.59 -9.86 -18.25
C ALA A 370 -3.32 -10.33 -17.55
N SER A 371 -2.14 -9.92 -18.05
CA SER A 371 -0.84 -10.15 -17.39
C SER A 371 -0.32 -8.92 -16.66
N THR A 372 -0.75 -7.72 -17.06
CA THR A 372 -0.40 -6.45 -16.41
C THR A 372 -1.64 -5.61 -16.10
N VAL A 373 -1.50 -4.62 -15.21
CA VAL A 373 -2.60 -3.68 -14.91
C VAL A 373 -2.97 -2.83 -16.13
N ASP A 374 -2.01 -2.54 -17.01
CA ASP A 374 -2.23 -1.79 -18.24
C ASP A 374 -3.05 -2.63 -19.25
N ASP A 375 -2.77 -3.93 -19.34
CA ASP A 375 -3.55 -4.88 -20.14
C ASP A 375 -4.97 -5.03 -19.59
N PHE A 376 -5.09 -5.14 -18.25
CA PHE A 376 -6.37 -5.19 -17.59
C PHE A 376 -7.21 -3.95 -17.92
N ALA A 377 -6.65 -2.76 -17.77
CA ALA A 377 -7.35 -1.50 -18.08
C ALA A 377 -7.80 -1.44 -19.55
N ARG A 378 -6.97 -1.89 -20.49
CA ARG A 378 -7.32 -1.94 -21.92
C ARG A 378 -8.44 -2.95 -22.21
N SER A 379 -8.35 -4.16 -21.66
CA SER A 379 -9.38 -5.19 -21.82
C SER A 379 -10.70 -4.75 -21.19
N TRP A 380 -10.65 -4.12 -20.02
CA TRP A 380 -11.79 -3.53 -19.33
C TRP A 380 -12.48 -2.45 -20.16
N ASP A 381 -11.75 -1.42 -20.59
CA ASP A 381 -12.32 -0.34 -21.42
C ASP A 381 -12.75 -0.81 -22.82
N GLY A 382 -12.23 -1.96 -23.29
CA GLY A 382 -12.61 -2.60 -24.55
C GLY A 382 -13.96 -3.31 -24.51
N VAL A 383 -14.53 -3.56 -23.32
CA VAL A 383 -15.84 -4.19 -23.15
C VAL A 383 -16.92 -3.25 -23.70
N ARG A 384 -17.54 -3.66 -24.82
CA ARG A 384 -18.53 -2.84 -25.54
C ARG A 384 -19.90 -2.79 -24.87
N THR A 385 -20.21 -3.78 -24.03
CA THR A 385 -21.51 -3.93 -23.37
C THR A 385 -21.26 -4.28 -21.91
N TRP A 386 -21.24 -3.25 -21.07
CA TRP A 386 -21.27 -3.41 -19.62
C TRP A 386 -22.69 -3.65 -19.12
#